data_AF-A0A7X5Q5M0-F1
#
_entry.id   AF-A0A7X5Q5M0-F1
#
_cell.length_a   1.000
_cell.length_b   1.000
_cell.length_c   1.000
_cell.angle_alpha   90.00
_cell.angle_beta   90.00
_cell.angle_gamma   90.00
#
_symmetry.space_group_name_H-M   'P 1'
#
loop_
_entity.id
_entity.type
_entity.pdbx_description
1 polymer ?
#
loop_
_entity_poly.entity_id
_entity_poly.type
_entity_poly.pdbx_seq_one_letter_code
_entity_poly.pdbx_strand_id
1 'polypeptide(L)'
;NQAFGLNIKLENQDWKVHYGKLQKGNFQIGGMAWQSWLRDPIYILQTFRDRSDGVNMSRWENAAYQTYLSQAEEEVDPARRRQLYNEAQSILMEEMPVIPIYFPTIAYSKSKKLKNVYISELFEADFRWAYFEE
;
A
#
# COMPACT_ATOMS: atom_id res chain seq x y z
N ASN A 1 20.00 4.56 19.11
CA ASN A 1 20.02 3.18 18.56
C ASN A 1 19.95 2.09 19.64
N GLN A 2 19.22 2.31 20.73
CA GLN A 2 18.96 1.30 21.76
C GLN A 2 17.54 1.51 22.30
N ALA A 3 16.54 1.11 21.51
CA ALA A 3 15.22 0.85 22.05
C ALA A 3 15.12 -0.68 22.19
N PHE A 4 14.76 -1.18 23.37
CA PHE A 4 14.58 -2.61 23.66
C PHE A 4 15.84 -3.50 23.56
N GLY A 5 17.04 -2.92 23.65
CA GLY A 5 18.29 -3.68 23.52
C GLY A 5 18.58 -4.18 22.10
N LEU A 6 17.82 -3.72 21.11
CA LEU A 6 18.03 -4.06 19.70
C LEU A 6 19.12 -3.16 19.09
N ASN A 7 20.10 -3.79 18.45
CA ASN A 7 21.09 -3.09 17.64
C ASN A 7 20.57 -2.93 16.21
N ILE A 8 20.17 -1.72 15.84
CA ILE A 8 19.60 -1.41 14.52
C ILE A 8 20.65 -0.70 13.68
N LYS A 9 20.99 -1.30 12.53
CA LYS A 9 21.81 -0.68 11.49
C LYS A 9 20.91 -0.18 10.37
N LEU A 10 20.97 1.12 10.08
CA LEU A 10 20.24 1.72 8.96
C LEU A 10 21.08 1.58 7.68
N GLU A 11 20.43 1.18 6.59
CA GLU A 11 21.04 1.12 5.26
C GLU A 11 20.21 1.95 4.28
N ASN A 12 20.78 3.05 3.79
CA ASN A 12 20.17 3.86 2.75
C ASN A 12 20.64 3.37 1.37
N GLN A 13 19.70 3.19 0.44
CA GLN A 13 19.94 2.66 -0.89
C GLN A 13 19.07 3.41 -1.89
N ASP A 14 19.52 3.47 -3.15
CA ASP A 14 18.66 3.91 -4.25
C ASP A 14 17.37 3.08 -4.28
N TRP A 15 16.24 3.72 -4.58
CA TRP A 15 14.92 3.11 -4.53
C TRP A 15 14.84 1.83 -5.36
N LYS A 16 15.43 1.79 -6.56
CA LYS A 16 15.37 0.62 -7.43
C LYS A 16 16.11 -0.57 -6.81
N VAL A 17 17.23 -0.31 -6.16
CA VAL A 17 18.01 -1.33 -5.44
C VAL A 17 17.25 -1.82 -4.22
N HIS A 18 16.72 -0.89 -3.42
CA HIS A 18 15.92 -1.21 -2.22
C HIS A 18 14.69 -2.04 -2.56
N TYR A 19 13.85 -1.58 -3.49
CA TYR A 19 12.66 -2.30 -3.96
C TYR A 19 13.01 -3.70 -4.46
N GLY A 20 14.06 -3.82 -5.28
CA GLY A 20 14.54 -5.11 -5.77
C GLY A 20 14.99 -6.08 -4.66
N LYS A 21 15.54 -5.57 -3.55
CA LYS A 21 15.85 -6.40 -2.36
C LYS A 21 14.58 -6.85 -1.64
N LEU A 22 13.59 -5.96 -1.49
CA LEU A 22 12.31 -6.31 -0.86
C LEU A 22 11.61 -7.44 -1.62
N GLN A 23 11.47 -7.32 -2.94
CA GLN A 23 10.86 -8.38 -3.77
C GLN A 23 11.60 -9.72 -3.65
N LYS A 24 12.93 -9.68 -3.54
CA LYS A 24 13.75 -10.88 -3.37
C LYS A 24 13.75 -11.45 -1.95
N GLY A 25 13.17 -10.77 -0.97
CA GLY A 25 13.25 -11.17 0.44
C GLY A 25 14.62 -10.93 1.08
N ASN A 26 15.47 -10.11 0.46
CA ASN A 26 16.84 -9.84 0.92
C ASN A 26 16.87 -8.69 1.93
N PHE A 27 16.09 -8.81 3.01
CA PHE A 27 15.98 -7.79 4.06
C PHE A 27 15.54 -8.42 5.39
N GLN A 28 15.76 -7.72 6.50
CA GLN A 28 15.20 -8.08 7.82
C GLN A 28 13.97 -7.21 8.12
N ILE A 29 14.12 -5.89 7.98
CA ILE A 29 13.05 -4.90 8.09
C ILE A 29 13.21 -3.94 6.92
N GLY A 30 12.13 -3.73 6.17
CA GLY A 30 12.11 -2.88 4.98
C GLY A 30 11.05 -1.81 5.10
N GLY A 31 11.42 -0.55 4.86
CA GLY A 31 10.46 0.53 4.70
C GLY A 31 9.81 0.47 3.32
N MET A 32 8.48 0.47 3.27
CA MET A 32 7.70 0.49 2.04
C MET A 32 6.44 1.33 2.23
N ALA A 33 5.98 1.95 1.15
CA ALA A 33 4.65 2.54 1.08
C ALA A 33 3.92 1.94 -0.12
N TRP A 34 2.63 1.67 0.05
CA TRP A 34 1.77 1.17 -1.02
C TRP A 34 0.60 2.13 -1.16
N GLN A 35 0.30 2.52 -2.40
CA GLN A 35 -0.82 3.41 -2.71
C GLN A 35 -1.76 2.68 -3.66
N SER A 36 -3.06 2.92 -3.49
CA SER A 36 -4.06 2.35 -4.37
C SER A 36 -4.25 3.18 -5.62
N TRP A 37 -4.47 2.52 -6.76
CA TRP A 37 -4.93 3.15 -8.00
C TRP A 37 -6.45 3.06 -8.17
N LEU A 38 -7.12 2.37 -7.25
CA LEU A 38 -8.57 2.17 -7.26
C LEU A 38 -9.15 2.57 -5.91
N ARG A 39 -10.41 3.04 -5.90
CA ARG A 39 -11.15 3.30 -4.66
C ARG A 39 -11.79 2.02 -4.13
N ASP A 40 -11.03 0.94 -4.07
CA ASP A 40 -11.47 -0.35 -3.54
C ASP A 40 -10.39 -0.98 -2.65
N PRO A 41 -10.72 -1.44 -1.42
CA PRO A 41 -9.78 -2.08 -0.51
C PRO A 41 -9.02 -3.27 -1.11
N ILE A 42 -9.61 -3.96 -2.10
CA ILE A 42 -8.98 -5.12 -2.73
C ILE A 42 -7.57 -4.83 -3.24
N TYR A 43 -7.31 -3.60 -3.71
CA TYR A 43 -6.00 -3.25 -4.26
C TYR A 43 -4.86 -3.36 -3.24
N ILE A 44 -5.15 -3.05 -1.96
CA ILE A 44 -4.19 -3.20 -0.86
C ILE A 44 -4.21 -4.63 -0.32
N LEU A 45 -5.39 -5.21 -0.13
CA LEU A 45 -5.53 -6.54 0.46
C LEU A 45 -4.92 -7.64 -0.44
N GLN A 46 -5.14 -7.58 -1.75
CA GLN A 46 -4.60 -8.57 -2.68
C GLN A 46 -3.07 -8.66 -2.66
N THR A 47 -2.35 -7.61 -2.25
CA THR A 47 -0.88 -7.60 -2.13
C THR A 47 -0.37 -8.67 -1.16
N PHE A 48 -1.20 -9.13 -0.23
CA PHE A 48 -0.86 -10.15 0.76
C PHE A 48 -1.47 -11.52 0.47
N ARG A 49 -2.11 -11.71 -0.70
CA ARG A 49 -2.84 -12.95 -1.01
C ARG A 49 -1.91 -14.16 -1.14
N ASP A 50 -0.87 -14.04 -1.95
CA ASP A 50 0.00 -15.15 -2.33
C ASP A 50 1.45 -14.85 -1.98
N ARG A 51 2.13 -15.76 -1.28
CA ARG A 51 3.53 -15.53 -0.87
C ARG A 51 4.53 -15.50 -2.02
N SER A 52 4.15 -16.10 -3.16
CA SER A 52 4.98 -16.20 -4.35
C SER A 52 4.92 -14.93 -5.20
N ASP A 53 3.96 -14.04 -4.93
CA ASP A 53 3.85 -12.77 -5.62
C ASP A 53 5.02 -11.86 -5.22
N GLY A 54 5.70 -11.31 -6.22
CA GLY A 54 6.80 -10.36 -6.02
C GLY A 54 6.35 -9.03 -5.41
N VAL A 55 5.05 -8.71 -5.40
CA VAL A 55 4.52 -7.57 -4.64
C VAL A 55 4.29 -7.89 -3.17
N ASN A 56 4.14 -9.17 -2.82
CA ASN A 56 4.03 -9.63 -1.44
C ASN A 56 5.40 -9.72 -0.79
N MET A 57 5.92 -8.57 -0.35
CA MET A 57 7.25 -8.48 0.23
C MET A 57 7.36 -9.18 1.58
N SER A 58 6.26 -9.36 2.32
CA SER A 58 6.28 -10.08 3.60
C SER A 58 6.37 -11.60 3.43
N ARG A 59 6.11 -12.13 2.22
CA ARG A 59 6.04 -13.58 1.91
C ARG A 59 5.07 -14.34 2.81
N TRP A 60 4.12 -13.61 3.37
CA TRP A 60 3.06 -14.13 4.21
C TRP A 60 1.93 -14.69 3.34
N GLU A 61 1.26 -15.71 3.84
CA GLU A 61 0.07 -16.29 3.23
C GLU A 61 -0.81 -16.86 4.34
N ASN A 62 -2.12 -16.83 4.12
CA ASN A 62 -3.09 -17.45 5.02
C ASN A 62 -4.30 -17.94 4.21
N ALA A 63 -4.69 -19.20 4.40
CA ALA A 63 -5.76 -19.82 3.61
C ALA A 63 -7.16 -19.20 3.88
N ALA A 64 -7.45 -18.81 5.12
CA ALA A 64 -8.70 -18.13 5.44
C ALA A 64 -8.74 -16.72 4.82
N TYR A 65 -7.62 -15.99 4.87
CA TYR A 65 -7.45 -14.71 4.18
C TYR A 65 -7.75 -14.82 2.68
N GLN A 66 -7.11 -15.78 2.00
CA GLN A 66 -7.35 -16.04 0.58
C GLN A 66 -8.83 -16.38 0.30
N THR A 67 -9.45 -17.18 1.17
CA THR A 67 -10.87 -17.56 1.05
C THR A 67 -11.78 -16.34 1.12
N TYR A 68 -11.56 -15.43 2.07
CA TYR A 68 -12.35 -14.19 2.16
C TYR A 68 -12.17 -13.28 0.95
N LEU A 69 -10.95 -13.18 0.41
CA LEU A 69 -10.70 -12.40 -0.81
C LEU A 69 -11.41 -13.00 -2.01
N SER A 70 -11.33 -14.33 -2.21
CA SER A 70 -12.04 -15.01 -3.31
C SER A 70 -13.56 -14.83 -3.21
N GLN A 71 -14.14 -14.96 -2.01
CA GLN A 71 -15.57 -14.71 -1.81
C GLN A 71 -15.93 -13.25 -2.10
N ALA A 72 -15.07 -12.30 -1.73
CA ALA A 72 -15.31 -10.89 -1.99
C ALA A 72 -15.25 -10.52 -3.48
N GLU A 73 -14.47 -11.26 -4.28
CA GLU A 73 -14.41 -11.11 -5.74
C GLU A 73 -15.72 -11.54 -6.42
N GLU A 74 -16.41 -12.54 -5.89
CA GLU A 74 -17.67 -13.06 -6.41
C GLU A 74 -18.91 -12.35 -5.84
N GLU A 75 -18.75 -11.56 -4.78
CA GLU A 75 -19.85 -10.90 -4.07
C GLU A 75 -20.32 -9.60 -4.76
N VAL A 76 -21.63 -9.54 -5.02
CA VAL A 76 -22.28 -8.41 -5.70
C VAL A 76 -22.90 -7.40 -4.72
N ASP A 77 -23.27 -7.82 -3.51
CA ASP A 77 -23.77 -6.93 -2.47
C ASP A 77 -22.59 -6.15 -1.84
N PRO A 78 -22.54 -4.81 -2.00
CA PRO A 78 -21.45 -4.01 -1.46
C PRO A 78 -21.33 -4.10 0.07
N ALA A 79 -22.43 -4.30 0.79
CA ALA A 79 -22.39 -4.44 2.25
C ALA A 79 -21.77 -5.78 2.66
N ARG A 80 -22.12 -6.86 1.97
CA ARG A 80 -21.54 -8.18 2.22
C ARG A 80 -20.07 -8.23 1.81
N ARG A 81 -19.71 -7.63 0.67
CA ARG A 81 -18.32 -7.53 0.21
C ARG A 81 -17.44 -6.79 1.23
N ARG A 82 -17.94 -5.70 1.81
CA ARG A 82 -17.23 -4.99 2.89
C ARG A 82 -17.02 -5.84 4.14
N GLN A 83 -17.99 -6.68 4.51
CA GLN A 83 -17.81 -7.60 5.63
C GLN A 83 -16.68 -8.60 5.36
N LEU A 84 -16.62 -9.18 4.16
CA LEU A 84 -15.55 -10.10 3.76
C LEU A 84 -14.17 -9.43 3.80
N TYR A 85 -14.06 -8.17 3.35
CA TYR A 85 -12.82 -7.40 3.50
C TYR A 85 -12.44 -7.15 4.96
N ASN A 86 -13.41 -6.90 5.84
CA ASN A 86 -13.13 -6.71 7.26
C ASN A 86 -12.60 -8.00 7.92
N GLU A 87 -13.14 -9.17 7.56
CA GLU A 87 -12.63 -10.46 8.06
C GLU A 87 -11.19 -10.71 7.59
N ALA A 88 -10.91 -10.48 6.31
CA ALA A 88 -9.56 -10.58 5.76
C ALA A 88 -8.60 -9.59 6.46
N GLN A 89 -9.01 -8.34 6.63
CA GLN A 89 -8.20 -7.32 7.30
C GLN A 89 -7.95 -7.67 8.77
N SER A 90 -8.90 -8.29 9.45
CA SER A 90 -8.73 -8.70 10.86
C SER A 90 -7.61 -9.73 11.00
N ILE A 91 -7.56 -10.73 10.12
CA ILE A 91 -6.45 -11.70 10.07
C ILE A 91 -5.11 -11.00 9.83
N LEU A 92 -5.06 -10.08 8.85
CA LEU A 92 -3.83 -9.33 8.54
C LEU A 92 -3.34 -8.51 9.73
N MET A 93 -4.26 -7.90 10.48
CA MET A 93 -3.93 -7.10 11.67
C MET A 93 -3.57 -7.95 12.89
N GLU A 94 -4.09 -9.16 13.00
CA GLU A 94 -3.76 -10.10 14.07
C GLU A 94 -2.37 -10.73 13.86
N GLU A 95 -2.09 -11.19 12.64
CA GLU A 95 -0.82 -11.84 12.31
C GLU A 95 0.33 -10.86 12.03
N MET A 96 0.01 -9.58 11.79
CA MET A 96 0.95 -8.48 11.55
C MET A 96 2.14 -8.82 10.62
N PRO A 97 1.90 -9.32 9.39
CA PRO A 97 2.99 -9.52 8.42
C PRO A 97 3.59 -8.20 7.92
N VAL A 98 2.93 -7.08 8.22
CA VAL A 98 3.40 -5.71 8.00
C VAL A 98 3.11 -4.89 9.26
N ILE A 99 3.91 -3.85 9.52
CA ILE A 99 3.71 -2.92 10.64
C ILE A 99 3.21 -1.59 10.06
N PRO A 100 1.91 -1.26 10.16
CA PRO A 100 1.39 0.01 9.69
C PRO A 100 1.94 1.16 10.54
N ILE A 101 2.48 2.20 9.90
CA ILE A 101 3.05 3.37 10.59
C ILE A 101 2.15 4.60 10.46
N TYR A 102 1.70 4.93 9.24
CA TYR A 102 0.84 6.08 8.97
C TYR A 102 0.14 5.96 7.61
N PHE A 103 -0.91 6.75 7.41
CA PHE A 103 -1.52 6.97 6.10
C PHE A 103 -0.91 8.23 5.46
N PRO A 104 -0.36 8.15 4.23
CA PRO A 104 0.34 9.27 3.62
C PRO A 104 -0.61 10.41 3.27
N THR A 105 -0.14 11.65 3.51
CA THR A 105 -0.79 12.88 3.04
C THR A 105 0.10 13.55 2.01
N ILE A 106 -0.47 14.02 0.90
CA ILE A 106 0.28 14.83 -0.05
C ILE A 106 0.17 16.31 0.28
N ALA A 107 1.33 16.91 0.54
CA ALA A 107 1.53 18.35 0.45
C ALA A 107 2.17 18.66 -0.91
N TYR A 108 1.56 19.57 -1.66
CA TYR A 108 2.09 20.04 -2.93
C TYR A 108 2.09 21.56 -2.97
N SER A 109 2.99 22.12 -3.78
CA SER A 109 3.06 23.56 -4.05
C SER A 109 2.80 23.78 -5.54
N LYS A 110 2.00 24.79 -5.86
CA LYS A 110 1.80 25.25 -7.24
C LYS A 110 1.92 26.76 -7.32
N SER A 111 2.38 27.24 -8.47
CA SER A 111 2.35 28.67 -8.76
C SER A 111 0.91 29.20 -8.66
N LYS A 112 0.73 30.40 -8.08
CA LYS A 112 -0.59 31.07 -8.06
C LYS A 112 -1.13 31.35 -9.47
N LYS A 113 -0.22 31.47 -10.44
CA LYS A 113 -0.54 31.65 -11.87
C LYS A 113 -1.00 30.36 -12.55
N LEU A 114 -0.68 29.19 -12.00
CA LEU A 114 -1.07 27.92 -12.57
C LEU A 114 -2.52 27.58 -12.15
N LYS A 115 -3.45 27.74 -13.09
CA LYS A 115 -4.87 27.47 -12.88
C LYS A 115 -5.26 26.09 -13.41
N ASN A 116 -6.40 25.61 -12.91
CA ASN A 116 -7.10 24.44 -13.44
C ASN A 116 -6.31 23.11 -13.44
N VAL A 117 -5.38 22.98 -12.50
CA VAL A 117 -4.79 21.68 -12.13
C VAL A 117 -5.78 20.93 -11.25
N TYR A 118 -6.14 19.72 -11.65
CA TYR A 118 -6.92 18.81 -10.83
C TYR A 118 -5.98 17.83 -10.12
N ILE A 119 -6.20 17.58 -8.83
CA ILE A 119 -5.48 16.55 -8.09
C ILE A 119 -6.51 15.58 -7.54
N SER A 120 -6.37 14.30 -7.88
CA SER A 120 -7.29 13.26 -7.47
C SER A 120 -7.06 12.87 -6.00
N GLU A 121 -8.06 12.19 -5.41
CA GLU A 121 -7.93 11.56 -4.08
C GLU A 121 -6.84 10.48 -4.04
N LEU A 122 -6.47 9.93 -5.20
CA LEU A 122 -5.40 8.97 -5.38
C LEU A 122 -4.07 9.65 -5.73
N PHE A 123 -3.96 10.95 -5.45
CA PHE A 123 -2.73 11.72 -5.55
C PHE A 123 -2.20 11.92 -6.97
N GLU A 124 -3.02 11.68 -7.98
CA GLU A 124 -2.65 11.92 -9.38
C GLU A 124 -2.91 13.38 -9.73
N ALA A 125 -1.89 14.07 -10.23
CA ALA A 125 -2.01 15.41 -10.77
C ALA A 125 -2.36 15.37 -12.25
N ASP A 126 -3.49 15.98 -12.60
CA ASP A 126 -3.98 16.11 -13.96
C ASP A 126 -3.81 17.55 -14.45
N PHE A 127 -3.00 17.68 -15.50
CA PHE A 127 -2.66 18.95 -16.14
C PHE A 127 -3.37 19.16 -17.48
N ARG A 128 -4.25 18.25 -17.91
CA ARG A 128 -4.90 18.31 -19.24
C ARG A 128 -5.57 19.65 -19.53
N TRP A 129 -6.12 20.28 -18.49
CA TRP A 129 -6.84 21.55 -18.59
C TRP A 129 -6.09 22.71 -17.93
N ALA A 130 -4.85 22.49 -17.51
CA ALA A 130 -4.08 23.47 -16.78
C ALA A 130 -3.52 24.56 -17.72
N TYR A 131 -3.48 25.79 -17.24
CA TYR A 131 -2.91 26.93 -17.96
C TYR A 131 -2.27 27.93 -17.01
N PHE A 132 -1.37 28.76 -17.53
CA PHE A 132 -0.83 29.90 -16.81
C PHE A 132 -1.64 31.15 -17.11
N GLU A 133 -2.10 31.82 -16.07
CA GLU A 133 -2.66 33.16 -16.13
C GLU A 133 -1.51 34.18 -16.10
N GLU A 134 -1.55 35.19 -16.98
CA GLU A 134 -0.51 36.23 -17.07
C GLU A 134 -0.36 37.04 -15.78
#